data_AF-A0A133U858-F1
#
_entry.id   AF-A0A133U858-F1
#
_cell.length_a   1.000
_cell.length_b   1.000
_cell.length_c   1.000
_cell.angle_alpha   90.00
_cell.angle_beta   90.00
_cell.angle_gamma   90.00
#
_symmetry.space_group_name_H-M   'P 1'
#
loop_
_entity.id
_entity.type
_entity.pdbx_description
1 polymer ?
#
loop_
_entity_poly.entity_id
_entity_poly.type
_entity_poly.pdbx_seq_one_letter_code
_entity_poly.pdbx_strand_id
1 'polypeptide(L)'
;MRKTLPEKWAEGSLTKEDVERWFKENRGMFPVDIQDEDHLVHCLYKIYRHLEKDELVGDFLQAIVSNDLLEAGLRADSTNAKGLRIYAYFLHNVAPAPVCNRIRTGGD
;
A
#
# COMPACT_ATOMS: atom_id res chain seq x y z
N MET A 1 11.96 -1.23 -22.95
CA MET A 1 10.67 -0.78 -22.36
C MET A 1 10.86 -0.53 -20.88
N ARG A 2 10.23 0.50 -20.32
CA ARG A 2 10.21 0.73 -18.88
C ARG A 2 9.21 -0.23 -18.24
N LYS A 3 9.61 -0.95 -17.20
CA LYS A 3 8.70 -1.85 -16.46
C LYS A 3 7.65 -1.04 -15.69
N THR A 4 6.42 -1.55 -15.69
CA THR A 4 5.28 -1.09 -14.90
C THR A 4 5.49 -1.41 -13.42
N LEU A 5 4.69 -0.78 -12.56
CA LEU A 5 4.75 -1.01 -11.12
C LEU A 5 4.41 -2.46 -10.72
N PRO A 6 3.34 -3.10 -11.25
CA PRO A 6 3.05 -4.50 -10.98
C PRO A 6 4.18 -5.45 -11.39
N GLU A 7 4.81 -5.23 -12.55
CA GLU A 7 5.95 -6.03 -13.01
C GLU A 7 7.13 -5.93 -12.04
N LYS A 8 7.44 -4.71 -11.58
CA LYS A 8 8.50 -4.49 -10.59
C LYS A 8 8.20 -5.12 -9.23
N TRP A 9 6.93 -5.12 -8.80
CA TRP A 9 6.54 -5.82 -7.58
C TRP A 9 6.73 -7.33 -7.75
N ALA A 10 6.20 -7.91 -8.82
CA ALA A 10 6.29 -9.35 -9.09
C ALA A 10 7.74 -9.87 -9.16
N GLU A 11 8.69 -9.03 -9.56
CA GLU A 11 10.12 -9.33 -9.60
C GLU A 11 10.88 -9.00 -8.31
N GLY A 12 10.21 -8.45 -7.29
CA GLY A 12 10.84 -8.02 -6.03
C GLY A 12 11.79 -6.82 -6.19
N SER A 13 11.67 -6.06 -7.28
CA SER A 13 12.55 -4.94 -7.63
C SER A 13 11.91 -3.55 -7.41
N LEU A 14 10.72 -3.50 -6.81
CA LEU A 14 9.99 -2.25 -6.58
C LEU A 14 10.70 -1.39 -5.51
N THR A 15 10.93 -0.12 -5.83
CA THR A 15 11.61 0.84 -4.94
C THR A 15 10.66 1.90 -4.37
N LYS A 16 11.11 2.68 -3.40
CA LYS A 16 10.30 3.77 -2.83
C LYS A 16 10.00 4.85 -3.89
N GLU A 17 10.96 5.14 -4.77
CA GLU A 17 10.83 6.13 -5.85
C GLU A 17 9.80 5.69 -6.91
N ASP A 18 9.65 4.38 -7.10
CA ASP A 18 8.59 3.83 -7.94
C ASP A 18 7.21 4.07 -7.32
N VAL A 19 7.05 3.80 -6.02
CA VAL A 19 5.81 4.08 -5.27
C VAL A 19 5.49 5.57 -5.28
N GLU A 20 6.49 6.43 -5.06
CA GLU A 20 6.32 7.89 -5.05
C GLU A 20 5.81 8.41 -6.39
N ARG A 21 6.36 7.89 -7.49
CA ARG A 21 5.91 8.24 -8.84
C ARG A 21 4.47 7.82 -9.07
N TRP A 22 4.14 6.57 -8.73
CA TRP A 22 2.77 6.07 -8.85
C TRP A 22 1.80 6.90 -8.00
N PHE A 23 2.20 7.26 -6.78
CA PHE A 23 1.40 8.11 -5.91
C PHE A 23 1.12 9.47 -6.58
N LYS A 24 2.16 10.13 -7.10
CA LYS A 24 2.03 11.43 -7.78
C LYS A 24 1.14 11.37 -9.03
N GLU A 25 1.18 10.27 -9.77
CA GLU A 25 0.33 10.03 -10.94
C GLU A 25 -1.14 9.80 -10.57
N ASN A 26 -1.42 9.26 -9.39
CA ASN A 26 -2.77 8.90 -8.94
C ASN A 26 -3.35 9.86 -7.89
N ARG A 27 -2.57 10.80 -7.34
CA ARG A 27 -2.97 11.65 -6.20
C ARG A 27 -4.26 12.44 -6.45
N GLY A 28 -4.50 12.87 -7.69
CA GLY A 28 -5.70 13.63 -8.07
C GLY A 28 -7.01 12.86 -7.91
N MET A 29 -6.94 11.54 -7.69
CA MET A 29 -8.12 10.69 -7.46
C MET A 29 -8.56 10.67 -5.99
N PHE A 30 -7.77 11.26 -5.08
CA PHE A 30 -7.97 11.11 -3.64
C PHE A 30 -7.82 12.47 -2.92
N PRO A 31 -8.62 12.73 -1.87
CA PRO A 31 -8.54 13.97 -1.10
C PRO A 31 -7.39 13.89 -0.08
N VAL A 32 -6.15 14.04 -0.54
CA VAL A 32 -4.94 14.02 0.31
C VAL A 32 -4.20 15.34 0.26
N ASP A 33 -3.70 15.77 1.42
CA ASP A 33 -2.93 17.00 1.52
C ASP A 33 -1.48 16.76 1.09
N ILE A 34 -0.84 17.78 0.50
CA ILE A 34 0.56 17.69 0.05
C ILE A 34 1.51 17.34 1.22
N GLN A 35 1.20 17.83 2.42
CA GLN A 35 1.97 17.55 3.64
C GLN A 35 1.90 16.08 4.07
N ASP A 36 0.88 15.34 3.62
CA ASP A 36 0.68 13.93 3.95
C ASP A 36 1.41 12.99 2.95
N GLU A 37 1.88 13.51 1.80
CA GLU A 37 2.41 12.68 0.70
C GLU A 37 3.55 11.75 1.15
N ASP A 38 4.55 12.28 1.86
CA ASP A 38 5.71 11.50 2.30
C ASP A 38 5.33 10.35 3.24
N HIS A 39 4.36 10.60 4.15
CA HIS A 39 3.84 9.60 5.06
C HIS A 39 3.12 8.50 4.28
N LEU A 40 2.22 8.88 3.38
CA LEU A 40 1.40 7.93 2.61
C LEU A 40 2.27 7.07 1.68
N VAL A 41 3.25 7.68 0.99
CA VAL A 41 4.24 6.96 0.17
C VAL A 41 5.07 6.00 1.02
N HIS A 42 5.49 6.42 2.21
CA HIS A 42 6.20 5.55 3.13
C HIS A 42 5.36 4.33 3.53
N CYS A 43 4.09 4.52 3.91
CA CYS A 43 3.16 3.44 4.24
C CYS A 43 2.95 2.47 3.06
N LEU A 44 2.73 2.98 1.85
CA LEU A 44 2.58 2.15 0.64
C LEU A 44 3.83 1.29 0.36
N TYR A 45 5.01 1.88 0.50
CA TYR A 45 6.26 1.13 0.34
C TYR A 45 6.45 0.10 1.47
N LYS A 46 6.05 0.42 2.70
CA LYS A 46 6.09 -0.53 3.83
C LYS A 46 5.14 -1.70 3.63
N ILE A 47 3.96 -1.49 3.07
CA ILE A 47 3.04 -2.57 2.66
C ILE A 47 3.74 -3.55 1.71
N TYR A 48 4.40 -3.04 0.65
CA TYR A 48 5.17 -3.89 -0.26
C TYR A 48 6.28 -4.66 0.47
N ARG A 49 7.07 -3.98 1.30
CA ARG A 49 8.19 -4.62 2.02
C ARG A 49 7.70 -5.70 2.98
N HIS A 50 6.56 -5.50 3.63
CA HIS A 50 5.95 -6.50 4.48
C HIS A 50 5.54 -7.74 3.66
N LEU A 51 4.81 -7.55 2.57
CA LEU A 51 4.24 -8.66 1.79
C LEU A 51 5.28 -9.49 1.01
N GLU A 52 6.44 -8.90 0.70
CA GLU A 52 7.50 -9.55 -0.08
C GLU A 52 8.73 -9.95 0.73
N LYS A 53 9.00 -9.28 1.86
CA LYS A 53 10.22 -9.48 2.65
C LYS A 53 9.95 -9.79 4.11
N ASP A 54 8.69 -10.01 4.48
CA ASP A 54 8.24 -10.26 5.85
C ASP A 54 8.73 -9.19 6.85
N GLU A 55 8.89 -7.95 6.37
CA GLU A 55 9.26 -6.84 7.25
C GLU A 55 8.13 -6.49 8.20
N LEU A 56 8.46 -6.27 9.47
CA LEU A 56 7.50 -5.80 10.46
C LEU A 56 6.93 -4.42 10.08
N VAL A 57 5.61 -4.30 10.25
CA VAL A 57 4.86 -3.05 10.11
C VAL A 57 4.03 -2.81 11.37
N GLY A 58 3.62 -1.56 11.59
CA GLY A 58 2.73 -1.22 12.70
C GLY A 58 1.32 -1.76 12.49
N ASP A 59 0.57 -1.85 13.58
CA ASP A 59 -0.75 -2.48 13.65
C ASP A 59 -1.75 -1.96 12.61
N PHE A 60 -1.71 -0.66 12.27
CA PHE A 60 -2.54 -0.08 11.22
C PHE A 60 -2.29 -0.72 9.85
N LEU A 61 -1.02 -0.82 9.43
CA LEU A 61 -0.69 -1.42 8.14
C LEU A 61 -0.90 -2.92 8.16
N GLN A 62 -0.71 -3.58 9.30
CA GLN A 62 -1.06 -4.99 9.48
C GLN A 62 -2.55 -5.22 9.21
N ALA A 63 -3.43 -4.37 9.75
CA ALA A 63 -4.87 -4.45 9.51
C ALA A 63 -5.22 -4.23 8.02
N ILE A 64 -4.57 -3.27 7.35
CA ILE A 64 -4.72 -3.05 5.91
C ILE A 64 -4.37 -4.29 5.09
N VAL A 65 -3.20 -4.90 5.32
CA VAL A 65 -2.77 -6.08 4.55
C VAL A 65 -3.52 -7.35 4.94
N SER A 66 -4.14 -7.39 6.12
CA SER A 66 -4.98 -8.52 6.56
C SER A 66 -6.45 -8.35 6.12
N ASN A 67 -6.76 -7.31 5.35
CA ASN A 67 -8.11 -6.95 4.91
C ASN A 67 -9.10 -6.72 6.07
N ASP A 68 -8.61 -6.33 7.25
CA ASP A 68 -9.43 -5.96 8.40
C ASP A 68 -9.66 -4.45 8.39
N LEU A 69 -10.65 -4.02 7.58
CA LEU A 69 -10.95 -2.60 7.42
C LEU A 69 -11.53 -1.96 8.67
N LEU A 70 -12.18 -2.75 9.54
CA LEU A 70 -12.69 -2.25 10.81
C LEU A 70 -11.51 -1.86 11.71
N GLU A 71 -10.56 -2.78 11.88
CA GLU A 71 -9.39 -2.54 12.70
C GLU A 71 -8.49 -1.46 12.10
N ALA A 72 -8.34 -1.43 10.78
CA ALA A 72 -7.61 -0.37 10.10
C ALA A 72 -8.26 1.01 10.33
N GLY A 73 -9.59 1.09 10.32
CA GLY A 73 -10.32 2.32 10.63
C GLY A 73 -10.13 2.77 12.08
N LEU A 74 -10.14 1.84 13.04
CA LEU A 74 -9.94 2.12 14.47
C LEU A 74 -8.51 2.58 14.79
N ARG A 75 -7.51 2.08 14.06
CA ARG A 75 -6.09 2.37 14.29
C ARG A 75 -5.54 3.52 13.46
N ALA A 76 -6.31 4.02 12.49
CA ALA A 76 -5.86 5.07 11.61
C ALA A 76 -5.67 6.39 12.38
N ASP A 77 -4.48 6.98 12.26
CA ASP A 77 -4.32 8.40 12.56
C ASP A 77 -5.02 9.28 11.50
N SER A 78 -4.99 10.59 11.69
CA SER A 78 -5.65 11.54 10.78
C SER A 78 -5.14 11.47 9.33
N THR A 79 -3.88 11.12 9.12
CA THR A 79 -3.27 11.03 7.78
C THR A 79 -3.64 9.69 7.13
N ASN A 80 -3.49 8.60 7.88
CA ASN A 80 -3.82 7.24 7.45
C ASN A 80 -5.31 7.07 7.15
N ALA A 81 -6.19 7.77 7.89
CA ALA A 81 -7.63 7.76 7.64
C ALA A 81 -7.98 8.33 6.25
N LYS A 82 -7.32 9.42 5.83
CA LYS A 82 -7.44 9.96 4.46
C LYS A 82 -6.83 9.00 3.43
N GLY A 83 -5.76 8.31 3.83
CA GLY A 83 -5.01 7.37 3.01
C GLY A 83 -5.68 6.01 2.75
N LEU A 84 -6.68 5.62 3.54
CA LEU A 84 -7.34 4.29 3.45
C LEU A 84 -7.72 3.91 2.02
N ARG A 85 -8.34 4.83 1.28
CA ARG A 85 -8.77 4.58 -0.10
C ARG A 85 -7.59 4.40 -1.06
N ILE A 86 -6.47 5.10 -0.82
CA ILE A 86 -5.24 4.95 -1.61
C ILE A 86 -4.61 3.59 -1.37
N TYR A 87 -4.54 3.12 -0.12
CA TYR A 87 -3.97 1.82 0.20
C TYR A 87 -4.76 0.68 -0.47
N ALA A 88 -6.09 0.72 -0.37
CA ALA A 88 -6.95 -0.26 -1.03
C ALA A 88 -6.79 -0.23 -2.55
N TYR A 89 -6.72 0.98 -3.16
CA TYR A 89 -6.54 1.13 -4.59
C TYR A 89 -5.17 0.64 -5.06
N PHE A 90 -4.11 0.90 -4.30
CA PHE A 90 -2.76 0.41 -4.57
C PHE A 90 -2.72 -1.12 -4.52
N LEU A 91 -3.22 -1.73 -3.46
CA LEU A 91 -3.25 -3.19 -3.32
C LEU A 91 -4.05 -3.83 -4.46
N HIS A 92 -5.23 -3.30 -4.78
CA HIS A 92 -6.08 -3.85 -5.83
C HIS A 92 -5.45 -3.81 -7.23
N ASN A 93 -4.73 -2.72 -7.56
CA ASN A 93 -4.25 -2.49 -8.93
C ASN A 93 -2.76 -2.77 -9.13
N VAL A 94 -1.97 -2.82 -8.05
CA VAL A 94 -0.52 -2.97 -8.12
C VAL A 94 -0.04 -4.31 -7.59
N ALA A 95 -0.62 -4.79 -6.49
CA ALA A 95 -0.14 -6.03 -5.89
C ALA A 95 -0.40 -7.23 -6.84
N PRO A 96 0.57 -8.15 -7.00
CA PRO A 96 0.38 -9.36 -7.79
C PRO A 96 -0.83 -10.18 -7.31
N ALA A 97 -1.51 -10.88 -8.22
CA ALA A 97 -2.68 -11.70 -7.86
C ALA A 97 -2.46 -12.69 -6.70
N PRO A 98 -1.29 -13.38 -6.58
CA PRO A 98 -1.02 -14.23 -5.42
C PRO A 98 -0.99 -13.47 -4.08
N VAL A 99 -0.53 -12.20 -4.09
CA VAL A 99 -0.55 -11.32 -2.92
C VAL A 99 -1.98 -10.94 -2.59
N CYS A 100 -2.76 -10.50 -3.57
CA CYS A 100 -4.19 -10.18 -3.39
C CYS A 100 -5.00 -11.36 -2.84
N ASN A 101 -4.66 -12.59 -3.23
CA ASN A 101 -5.33 -13.79 -2.74
C ASN A 101 -5.00 -14.07 -1.27
N ARG A 102 -3.74 -13.91 -0.84
CA ARG A 102 -3.33 -14.04 0.57
C ARG A 102 -4.07 -13.05 1.48
N ILE A 103 -4.23 -11.81 1.01
CA ILE A 103 -4.97 -10.74 1.71
C ILE A 103 -6.46 -11.12 1.85
N ARG A 104 -7.05 -11.78 0.85
CA ARG A 104 -8.48 -12.15 0.85
C ARG A 104 -8.83 -13.35 1.73
N THR A 105 -7.90 -14.29 1.94
CA THR A 105 -8.15 -15.50 2.73
C THR A 105 -7.82 -15.34 4.21
N GLY A 106 -7.28 -14.19 4.63
CA GLY A 106 -6.99 -13.90 6.03
C GLY A 106 -5.67 -14.45 6.56
N GLY A 107 -4.74 -14.86 5.67
CA GLY A 107 -3.49 -15.53 6.06
C GLY A 107 -3.72 -16.92 6.64
N ASP A 108 -2.89 -17.89 6.25
CA ASP A 108 -2.89 -19.25 6.80
C ASP A 108 -2.50 -19.28 8.30
#